data_AF-A0A3A9DUR4-F1
#
_entry.id   AF-A0A3A9DUR4-F1
#
_cell.length_a   1.000
_cell.length_b   1.000
_cell.length_c   1.000
_cell.angle_alpha   90.00
_cell.angle_beta   90.00
_cell.angle_gamma   90.00
#
_symmetry.space_group_name_H-M   'P 1'
#
loop_
_entity.id
_entity.type
_entity.pdbx_description
1 polymer ?
#
loop_
_entity_poly.entity_id
_entity_poly.type
_entity_poly.pdbx_seq_one_letter_code
_entity_poly.pdbx_strand_id
1 'polypeptide(L)'
;MKWLDMFILFFCCIIEVFLFYDFFCNFFDVKMKRKNMKIVCGGTVGAIYLINMLQSNFLNLIFIPLLLWIFVTLLFDSKLGIRFVYFAMAYVIMIGVEFFHIILANATAPLLANTGLIPVSEYLWQLL
;
A
#
# COMPACT_ATOMS: atom_id res chain seq x y z
N MET A 1 10.11 7.06 16.72
CA MET A 1 8.68 7.16 16.33
C MET A 1 7.84 7.10 17.59
N LYS A 2 6.79 7.92 17.70
CA LYS A 2 5.85 7.77 18.82
C LYS A 2 5.14 6.42 18.67
N TRP A 3 4.70 5.84 19.79
CA TRP A 3 4.00 4.55 19.80
C TRP A 3 2.79 4.54 18.86
N LEU A 4 2.08 5.68 18.78
CA LEU A 4 0.96 5.91 17.87
C LEU A 4 1.35 5.75 16.39
N ASP A 5 2.49 6.33 15.98
CA ASP A 5 2.96 6.29 14.59
C ASP A 5 3.25 4.85 14.15
N MET A 6 3.76 4.01 15.06
CA MET A 6 4.00 2.59 14.79
C MET A 6 2.71 1.81 14.57
N PHE A 7 1.66 2.08 15.35
CA PHE A 7 0.36 1.44 15.14
C PHE A 7 -0.27 1.87 13.82
N ILE A 8 -0.22 3.17 13.50
CA ILE A 8 -0.75 3.69 12.23
C ILE A 8 -0.03 3.01 11.07
N LEU A 9 1.30 2.93 11.13
CA LEU A 9 2.10 2.24 10.10
C LEU A 9 1.70 0.77 9.93
N PHE A 10 1.46 0.06 11.03
CA PHE A 10 1.03 -1.34 10.99
C PHE A 10 -0.35 -1.50 10.33
N PHE A 11 -1.31 -0.64 10.67
CA PHE A 11 -2.63 -0.64 10.02
C PHE A 11 -2.53 -0.30 8.54
N CYS A 12 -1.70 0.67 8.15
CA CYS A 12 -1.45 0.98 6.74
C CYS A 12 -0.93 -0.24 5.97
N CYS A 13 0.02 -1.00 6.55
CA CYS A 13 0.54 -2.22 5.91
C CYS A 13 -0.55 -3.29 5.73
N ILE A 14 -1.49 -3.43 6.68
CA ILE A 14 -2.62 -4.36 6.56
C ILE A 14 -3.53 -3.93 5.40
N ILE A 15 -3.90 -2.65 5.36
CA ILE A 15 -4.79 -2.08 4.34
C ILE A 15 -4.16 -2.21 2.95
N GLU A 16 -2.87 -1.91 2.82
CA GLU A 16 -2.13 -2.00 1.55
C GLU A 16 -2.17 -3.42 0.98
N VAL A 17 -1.81 -4.43 1.77
CA VAL A 17 -1.83 -5.84 1.34
C VAL A 17 -3.27 -6.29 1.05
N PHE A 18 -4.25 -5.81 1.81
CA PHE A 18 -5.66 -6.14 1.60
C PHE A 18 -6.20 -5.57 0.29
N LEU A 19 -6.01 -4.27 0.03
CA LEU A 19 -6.43 -3.61 -1.21
C LEU A 19 -5.75 -4.24 -2.43
N PHE A 20 -4.46 -4.55 -2.30
CA PHE A 20 -3.72 -5.21 -3.36
C PHE A 20 -4.24 -6.62 -3.63
N TYR A 21 -4.51 -7.39 -2.59
CA TYR A 21 -5.14 -8.72 -2.72
C TYR A 21 -6.53 -8.63 -3.36
N ASP A 22 -7.38 -7.72 -2.91
CA ASP A 22 -8.74 -7.53 -3.43
C ASP A 22 -8.72 -7.15 -4.92
N PHE A 23 -7.83 -6.24 -5.30
CA PHE A 23 -7.61 -5.87 -6.70
C PHE A 23 -7.33 -7.10 -7.57
N PHE A 24 -6.39 -7.96 -7.16
CA PHE A 24 -6.07 -9.16 -7.94
C PHE A 24 -7.16 -10.23 -7.91
N CYS A 25 -7.92 -10.35 -6.81
CA CYS A 25 -9.07 -11.24 -6.73
C CYS A 25 -10.18 -10.90 -7.74
N ASN A 26 -10.31 -9.62 -8.13
CA ASN A 26 -11.28 -9.22 -9.14
C ASN A 26 -10.90 -9.70 -10.56
N PHE A 27 -9.64 -10.03 -10.81
CA PHE A 27 -9.15 -10.40 -12.14
C PHE A 27 -8.68 -11.85 -12.27
N PHE A 28 -8.25 -12.48 -11.18
CA PHE A 28 -7.61 -13.80 -11.21
C PHE A 28 -8.13 -14.73 -10.11
N ASP A 29 -8.16 -16.01 -10.43
CA ASP A 29 -8.50 -17.05 -9.47
C ASP A 29 -7.33 -17.31 -8.49
N VAL A 30 -7.69 -17.51 -7.23
CA VAL A 30 -6.76 -17.85 -6.15
C VAL A 30 -6.42 -19.33 -6.24
N LYS A 31 -5.14 -19.65 -6.47
CA LYS A 31 -4.67 -21.05 -6.63
C LYS A 31 -4.41 -21.75 -5.31
N MET A 32 -4.35 -21.00 -4.20
CA MET A 32 -3.89 -21.50 -2.92
C MET A 32 -5.04 -21.77 -1.93
N LYS A 33 -4.91 -22.85 -1.13
CA LYS A 33 -5.88 -23.18 -0.07
C LYS A 33 -5.97 -22.06 0.97
N ARG A 34 -7.20 -21.81 1.47
CA ARG A 34 -7.53 -20.76 2.46
C ARG A 34 -6.64 -20.73 3.71
N LYS A 35 -6.16 -21.89 4.18
CA LYS A 35 -5.26 -21.99 5.34
C LYS A 35 -3.89 -21.37 5.07
N ASN A 36 -3.30 -21.66 3.90
CA ASN A 36 -1.98 -21.15 3.52
C ASN A 36 -2.06 -19.68 3.10
N MET A 37 -3.18 -19.27 2.51
CA MET A 37 -3.44 -17.87 2.12
C MET A 37 -3.30 -16.93 3.33
N LYS A 38 -3.90 -17.26 4.48
CA LYS A 38 -3.78 -16.43 5.69
C LYS A 38 -2.34 -16.28 6.16
N ILE A 39 -1.54 -17.34 6.07
CA ILE A 39 -0.13 -17.32 6.47
C ILE A 39 0.67 -16.43 5.52
N VAL A 40 0.42 -16.52 4.21
CA VAL A 40 1.11 -15.70 3.21
C VAL A 40 0.72 -14.23 3.36
N CYS A 41 -0.56 -13.89 3.49
CA CYS A 41 -0.97 -12.50 3.74
C CYS A 41 -0.36 -11.93 5.03
N GLY A 42 -0.43 -12.67 6.14
CA GLY A 42 0.17 -12.24 7.41
C GLY A 42 1.69 -12.07 7.32
N GLY A 43 2.37 -12.99 6.61
CA GLY A 43 3.79 -12.91 6.34
C GLY A 43 4.18 -11.70 5.51
N THR A 44 3.42 -11.37 4.47
CA THR A 44 3.65 -10.20 3.62
C THR A 44 3.44 -8.89 4.39
N VAL A 45 2.37 -8.79 5.20
CA VAL A 45 2.14 -7.62 6.07
C VAL A 45 3.31 -7.43 7.04
N GLY A 46 3.75 -8.51 7.70
CA GLY A 46 4.88 -8.45 8.63
C GLY A 46 6.19 -8.05 7.95
N ALA A 47 6.45 -8.57 6.75
CA ALA A 47 7.65 -8.24 5.98
C ALA A 47 7.67 -6.78 5.54
N ILE A 48 6.56 -6.27 5.00
CA ILE A 48 6.43 -4.86 4.60
C ILE A 48 6.58 -3.94 5.81
N TYR A 49 5.97 -4.29 6.95
CA TYR A 49 6.10 -3.53 8.19
C TYR A 49 7.55 -3.45 8.68
N LEU A 50 8.29 -4.57 8.66
CA LEU A 50 9.70 -4.61 9.03
C LEU A 50 10.57 -3.75 8.10
N ILE A 51 10.30 -3.79 6.79
CA ILE A 51 10.99 -2.95 5.81
C ILE A 51 10.71 -1.46 6.09
N ASN A 52 9.44 -1.10 6.32
CA ASN A 52 9.05 0.26 6.66
C ASN A 52 9.68 0.77 7.97
N MET A 53 9.91 -0.11 8.96
CA MET A 53 10.64 0.25 10.18
C MET A 53 12.11 0.62 9.95
N LEU A 54 12.73 0.18 8.84
CA LEU A 54 14.11 0.57 8.51
C LEU A 54 14.24 2.04 8.10
N GLN A 55 13.12 2.75 7.87
CA GLN A 55 13.03 4.17 7.51
C GLN A 55 13.89 4.60 6.31
N SER A 56 14.31 3.65 5.47
CA SER A 56 15.13 3.93 4.29
C SER A 56 14.24 3.98 3.06
N ASN A 57 14.01 5.20 2.55
CA ASN A 57 13.17 5.43 1.37
C ASN A 57 13.66 4.62 0.16
N PHE A 58 14.97 4.48 -0.02
CA PHE A 58 15.54 3.71 -1.13
C PHE A 58 15.26 2.21 -1.00
N LEU A 59 15.36 1.66 0.21
CA LEU A 59 15.08 0.24 0.45
C LEU A 59 13.57 -0.03 0.28
N ASN A 60 12.72 0.83 0.81
CA ASN A 60 11.27 0.71 0.64
C ASN A 60 10.86 0.67 -0.84
N LEU A 61 11.41 1.58 -1.65
CA LEU A 61 11.09 1.68 -3.08
C LEU A 61 11.40 0.40 -3.86
N ILE A 62 12.42 -0.37 -3.45
CA ILE A 62 12.83 -1.60 -4.14
C ILE A 62 12.19 -2.85 -3.52
N PHE A 63 12.20 -2.96 -2.19
CA PHE A 63 11.78 -4.18 -1.51
C PHE A 63 10.26 -4.36 -1.46
N ILE A 64 9.49 -3.28 -1.35
CA ILE A 64 8.03 -3.33 -1.33
C ILE A 64 7.47 -3.91 -2.65
N PRO A 65 7.78 -3.37 -3.85
CA PRO A 65 7.29 -3.95 -5.09
C PRO A 65 7.79 -5.39 -5.30
N LEU A 66 9.01 -5.70 -4.89
CA LEU A 66 9.55 -7.05 -5.03
C LEU A 66 8.76 -8.06 -4.17
N LEU A 67 8.44 -7.69 -2.93
CA LEU A 67 7.60 -8.52 -2.04
C LEU A 67 6.17 -8.66 -2.57
N LEU A 68 5.55 -7.57 -3.01
CA LEU A 68 4.20 -7.59 -3.58
C LEU A 68 4.15 -8.44 -4.86
N TRP A 69 5.20 -8.43 -5.68
CA TRP A 69 5.30 -9.28 -6.86
C TRP A 69 5.38 -10.76 -6.48
N ILE A 70 6.21 -11.11 -5.49
CA ILE A 70 6.30 -12.48 -4.98
C ILE A 70 4.94 -12.92 -4.42
N PHE A 71 4.28 -12.06 -3.65
CA PHE A 71 2.96 -12.31 -3.06
C PHE A 71 1.91 -12.67 -4.13
N VAL A 72 1.79 -11.86 -5.18
CA VAL A 72 0.85 -12.11 -6.30
C VAL A 72 1.23 -13.38 -7.05
N THR A 73 2.52 -13.61 -7.24
CA THR A 73 3.04 -14.81 -7.91
C THR A 73 2.71 -16.09 -7.16
N LEU A 74 2.71 -16.04 -5.83
CA LEU A 74 2.39 -17.19 -4.98
C LEU A 74 0.90 -17.45 -4.85
N LEU A 75 0.05 -16.40 -4.89
CA LEU A 75 -1.38 -16.53 -4.61
C LEU A 75 -2.26 -16.80 -5.82
N PHE A 76 -1.97 -16.20 -6.97
CA PHE A 76 -2.87 -16.22 -8.12
C PHE A 76 -2.39 -17.17 -9.22
N ASP A 77 -3.33 -17.83 -9.88
CA ASP A 77 -3.06 -18.59 -11.10
C ASP A 77 -3.33 -17.72 -12.33
N SER A 78 -2.28 -17.31 -13.02
CA SER A 78 -2.41 -16.60 -14.29
C SER A 78 -1.14 -16.63 -15.11
N LYS A 79 -1.27 -16.36 -16.42
CA LYS A 79 -0.14 -16.24 -17.34
C LYS A 79 0.77 -15.08 -16.88
N LEU A 80 2.08 -15.36 -16.77
CA LEU A 80 3.08 -14.42 -16.25
C LEU A 80 2.99 -13.02 -16.88
N GLY A 81 2.81 -12.94 -18.21
CA GLY A 81 2.72 -11.67 -18.92
C GLY A 81 1.51 -10.83 -18.52
N ILE A 82 0.33 -11.46 -18.38
CA ILE A 82 -0.90 -10.76 -17.98
C ILE A 82 -0.76 -10.29 -16.54
N ARG A 83 -0.26 -11.16 -15.65
CA ARG A 83 -0.02 -10.81 -14.24
C ARG A 83 0.89 -9.60 -14.07
N PHE A 84 1.94 -9.52 -14.88
CA PHE A 84 2.90 -8.41 -14.84
C PHE A 84 2.25 -7.09 -15.26
N VAL A 85 1.36 -7.09 -16.27
CA VAL A 85 0.64 -5.88 -16.70
C VAL A 85 -0.26 -5.35 -15.58
N TYR A 86 -1.06 -6.21 -14.95
CA TYR A 86 -1.90 -5.81 -13.82
C TYR A 86 -1.09 -5.37 -12.61
N PHE A 87 0.05 -6.02 -12.35
CA PHE A 87 0.98 -5.61 -11.31
C PHE A 87 1.54 -4.21 -11.56
N ALA A 88 2.03 -3.94 -12.78
CA ALA A 88 2.53 -2.63 -13.17
C ALA A 88 1.44 -1.56 -13.03
N MET A 89 0.21 -1.86 -13.47
CA MET A 89 -0.92 -0.93 -13.36
C MET A 89 -1.25 -0.61 -11.89
N ALA A 90 -1.41 -1.62 -11.04
CA ALA A 90 -1.68 -1.41 -9.61
C ALA A 90 -0.54 -0.64 -8.92
N TYR A 91 0.72 -0.93 -9.28
CA TYR A 91 1.88 -0.27 -8.70
C TYR A 91 1.99 1.21 -9.11
N VAL A 92 1.70 1.53 -10.38
CA VAL A 92 1.64 2.93 -10.85
C VAL A 92 0.55 3.70 -10.12
N ILE A 93 -0.62 3.09 -9.89
CA ILE A 93 -1.69 3.71 -9.12
C ILE A 93 -1.23 3.97 -7.69
N MET A 94 -0.58 3.01 -7.01
CA MET A 94 -0.06 3.21 -5.65
C MET A 94 0.94 4.36 -5.56
N ILE A 95 1.96 4.39 -6.44
CA ILE A 95 2.92 5.51 -6.49
C ILE A 95 2.20 6.83 -6.78
N GLY A 96 1.24 6.82 -7.71
CA GLY A 96 0.46 8.00 -8.07
C GLY A 96 -0.29 8.59 -6.88
N VAL A 97 -0.88 7.75 -6.03
CA VAL A 97 -1.58 8.18 -4.81
C VAL A 97 -0.62 8.79 -3.79
N GLU A 98 0.55 8.19 -3.58
CA GLU A 98 1.58 8.75 -2.68
C GLU A 98 2.08 10.12 -3.16
N PHE A 99 2.34 10.25 -4.47
CA PHE A 99 2.73 11.52 -5.07
C PHE A 99 1.63 12.58 -4.94
N PHE A 100 0.38 12.19 -5.19
CA PHE A 100 -0.76 13.10 -5.06
C PHE A 100 -0.91 13.59 -3.62
N HIS A 101 -0.75 12.69 -2.64
CA HIS A 101 -0.77 13.05 -1.23
C HIS A 101 0.34 14.05 -0.88
N ILE A 102 1.57 13.87 -1.38
CA ILE A 102 2.67 14.81 -1.13
C ILE A 102 2.34 16.20 -1.70
N ILE A 103 1.84 16.26 -2.94
CA ILE A 103 1.46 17.53 -3.58
C ILE A 103 0.35 18.23 -2.79
N LEU A 104 -0.68 17.49 -2.39
CA LEU A 104 -1.80 18.02 -1.62
C LEU A 104 -1.30 18.56 -0.27
N ALA A 105 -0.49 17.79 0.47
CA ALA A 105 0.07 18.20 1.74
C ALA A 105 0.97 19.44 1.64
N ASN A 106 1.74 19.57 0.56
CA ASN A 106 2.58 20.75 0.33
C ASN A 106 1.77 21.98 -0.08
N ALA A 107 0.66 21.80 -0.80
CA ALA A 107 -0.25 22.89 -1.15
C ALA A 107 -0.99 23.42 0.10
N THR A 108 -1.31 22.53 1.05
CA THR A 108 -2.10 22.86 2.23
C THR A 108 -1.27 23.37 3.40
N ALA A 109 -0.01 22.96 3.52
CA ALA A 109 0.92 23.44 4.56
C ALA A 109 1.07 24.98 4.64
N PRO A 110 1.29 25.73 3.54
CA PRO A 110 1.38 27.19 3.59
C PRO A 110 0.03 27.86 3.84
N LEU A 111 -1.07 27.25 3.40
CA LEU A 111 -2.44 27.71 3.70
C LEU A 111 -2.72 27.60 5.20
N LEU A 112 -2.42 26.45 5.80
CA LEU A 112 -2.56 26.19 7.23
C LEU A 112 -1.71 27.15 8.09
N ALA A 113 -0.48 27.42 7.65
CA ALA A 113 0.44 28.33 8.35
C ALA A 113 -0.03 29.80 8.30
N ASN A 114 -0.73 30.23 7.24
CA ASN A 114 -1.15 31.61 7.07
C ASN A 114 -2.55 31.92 7.64
N THR A 115 -3.48 30.96 7.61
CA THR A 115 -4.87 31.22 8.02
C THR A 115 -5.27 30.55 9.34
N GLY A 116 -4.48 29.60 9.86
CA GLY A 116 -4.81 28.84 11.07
C GLY A 116 -6.09 28.01 10.94
N LEU A 117 -6.67 27.94 9.74
CA LEU A 117 -7.93 27.27 9.43
C LEU A 117 -7.65 26.18 8.40
N ILE A 118 -8.03 24.95 8.73
CA ILE A 118 -8.06 23.85 7.78
C ILE A 118 -9.38 23.98 7.00
N PRO A 119 -9.37 24.22 5.68
CA PRO A 119 -10.61 24.29 4.93
C PRO A 119 -11.29 22.91 4.96
N VAL A 120 -12.49 22.87 5.55
CA VAL A 120 -13.30 21.66 5.80
C VAL A 120 -13.61 20.86 4.51
N SER A 121 -13.45 21.47 3.33
CA SER A 121 -13.60 20.81 2.03
C SER A 121 -12.60 19.69 1.77
N GLU A 122 -11.50 19.60 2.53
CA GLU A 122 -10.47 18.56 2.33
C GLU A 122 -10.74 17.25 3.10
N TYR A 123 -11.70 17.25 4.03
CA TYR A 123 -12.00 16.07 4.88
C TYR A 123 -12.92 15.02 4.24
N LEU A 124 -13.59 15.32 3.12
CA LEU A 124 -14.64 14.43 2.63
C LEU A 124 -14.12 13.04 2.18
N TRP A 125 -12.82 12.91 1.89
CA TRP A 125 -12.18 11.66 1.46
C TRP A 125 -11.38 10.92 2.56
N GLN A 126 -11.22 11.48 3.77
CA GLN A 126 -10.49 10.82 4.88
C GLN A 126 -11.41 10.15 5.92
N LEU A 127 -12.73 10.17 5.70
CA LEU A 127 -13.74 9.61 6.61
C LEU A 127 -14.38 8.30 6.11
N LEU A 128 -13.83 7.68 5.06
CA LEU A 128 -14.29 6.40 4.51
C LEU A 128 -13.08 5.50 4.25
#